data_AF-A0A5J9WFI8-F1
#
_entry.id   AF-A0A5J9WFI8-F1
#
_cell.length_a   1.000
_cell.length_b   1.000
_cell.length_c   1.000
_cell.angle_alpha   90.00
_cell.angle_beta   90.00
_cell.angle_gamma   90.00
#
_symmetry.space_group_name_H-M   'P 1'
#
loop_
_entity.id
_entity.type
_entity.pdbx_description
1 polymer ?
#
loop_
_entity_poly.entity_id
_entity_poly.type
_entity_poly.pdbx_seq_one_letter_code
_entity_poly.pdbx_strand_id
1 'polypeptide(L)'
;MVPFVVGAGEEEEEDEGAMVAEGFHSIYTSRNAKVRHGARSAREQVAAELARLVRHFRDRDGEEVRVTFTGHSLGGALALIAARDAAAAHPGVPVAAVTFSAPRVGNAAFCRGLASRGVRVLRVVVRRDVVPTVPVVPRAVVDAPVSTPLAKLWEIAGRPPAWAYVHVGDVLELDVARSPFLKQGYDVLGFHNLETCLHLLHGYQSAAGEFRGDAQQGRDVALVNKASNMLLDKLRVPGWWYEPTANRGMVRNALGLWVMGEREPEDLPVPDDQLHLSELED
;
A
#
# COMPACT_ATOMS: atom_id res chain seq x y z
N MET A 1 -10.60 -0.57 16.06
CA MET A 1 -11.08 -1.05 14.74
C MET A 1 -12.52 -0.64 14.63
N VAL A 2 -13.01 -0.47 13.42
CA VAL A 2 -14.39 -0.18 13.08
C VAL A 2 -14.94 -1.27 12.15
N PRO A 3 -16.26 -1.51 12.13
CA PRO A 3 -16.87 -2.42 11.17
C PRO A 3 -16.49 -2.06 9.74
N PHE A 4 -16.20 -3.07 8.93
CA PHE A 4 -15.93 -2.91 7.51
C PHE A 4 -17.05 -3.57 6.71
N VAL A 5 -17.85 -2.75 6.03
CA VAL A 5 -18.92 -3.19 5.16
C VAL A 5 -18.51 -2.92 3.71
N VAL A 6 -18.55 -3.95 2.86
CA VAL A 6 -18.31 -3.84 1.42
C VAL A 6 -19.38 -2.97 0.75
N GLY A 7 -19.05 -2.31 -0.35
CA GLY A 7 -19.92 -1.28 -0.94
C GLY A 7 -21.05 -1.90 -1.77
N ALA A 8 -22.29 -1.42 -1.55
CA ALA A 8 -23.48 -1.59 -2.39
C ALA A 8 -23.99 -3.03 -2.65
N GLY A 9 -23.82 -3.93 -1.68
CA GLY A 9 -24.47 -5.24 -1.66
C GLY A 9 -25.06 -5.55 -0.27
N GLU A 10 -25.99 -6.51 -0.20
CA GLU A 10 -26.46 -7.06 1.08
C GLU A 10 -25.26 -7.66 1.84
N GLU A 11 -25.26 -7.58 3.18
CA GLU A 11 -24.22 -8.21 3.99
C GLU A 11 -24.24 -9.72 3.74
N GLU A 12 -23.23 -10.23 3.03
CA GLU A 12 -23.00 -11.66 2.91
C GLU A 12 -22.55 -12.20 4.29
N GLU A 13 -22.93 -13.44 4.62
CA GLU A 13 -22.54 -14.12 5.87
C GLU A 13 -21.00 -14.11 6.07
N GLU A 14 -20.25 -14.02 4.96
CA GLU A 14 -18.79 -13.95 4.93
C GLU A 14 -18.21 -12.58 5.39
N ASP A 15 -19.02 -11.54 5.47
CA ASP A 15 -18.64 -10.21 5.93
C ASP A 15 -18.99 -9.95 7.40
N GLU A 16 -19.71 -10.88 8.04
CA GLU A 16 -20.12 -10.75 9.44
C GLU A 16 -18.90 -10.62 10.37
N GLY A 17 -18.91 -9.56 11.20
CA GLY A 17 -17.84 -9.28 12.15
C GLY A 17 -16.53 -8.81 11.53
N ALA A 18 -16.49 -8.45 10.24
CA ALA A 18 -15.31 -7.87 9.61
C ALA A 18 -14.99 -6.48 10.19
N MET A 19 -13.74 -6.30 10.63
CA MET A 19 -13.28 -5.07 11.28
C MET A 19 -11.92 -4.64 10.72
N VAL A 20 -11.72 -3.34 10.53
CA VAL A 20 -10.47 -2.73 10.05
C VAL A 20 -9.95 -1.63 10.98
N ALA A 21 -8.68 -1.26 10.88
CA ALA A 21 -8.14 -0.13 11.61
C ALA A 21 -8.90 1.17 11.27
N GLU A 22 -9.28 1.92 12.30
CA GLU A 22 -10.09 3.15 12.14
C GLU A 22 -9.37 4.21 11.29
N GLY A 23 -8.06 4.37 11.45
CA GLY A 23 -7.29 5.33 10.66
C GLY A 23 -7.32 5.02 9.17
N PHE A 24 -7.12 3.75 8.79
CA PHE A 24 -7.17 3.34 7.38
C PHE A 24 -8.58 3.48 6.82
N HIS A 25 -9.59 3.06 7.58
CA HIS A 25 -10.99 3.22 7.21
C HIS A 25 -11.34 4.69 6.99
N SER A 26 -10.99 5.55 7.95
CA SER A 26 -11.26 6.98 7.88
C SER A 26 -10.64 7.64 6.64
N ILE A 27 -9.37 7.35 6.34
CA ILE A 27 -8.71 7.86 5.13
C ILE A 27 -9.44 7.36 3.87
N TYR A 28 -9.88 6.10 3.86
CA TYR A 28 -10.49 5.48 2.70
C TYR A 28 -11.94 5.95 2.44
N THR A 29 -12.74 6.16 3.49
CA THR A 29 -14.19 6.36 3.38
C THR A 29 -14.66 7.78 3.67
N SER A 30 -13.86 8.63 4.32
CA SER A 30 -14.30 9.97 4.72
C SER A 30 -14.54 10.88 3.52
N ARG A 31 -15.49 11.81 3.68
CA ARG A 31 -15.84 12.85 2.72
C ARG A 31 -15.87 14.20 3.42
N ASN A 32 -15.56 15.25 2.67
CA ASN A 32 -15.69 16.63 3.08
C ASN A 32 -16.03 17.52 1.88
N ALA A 33 -17.32 17.75 1.63
CA ALA A 33 -17.80 18.59 0.54
C ALA A 33 -17.37 20.06 0.63
N LYS A 34 -16.84 20.51 1.79
CA LYS A 34 -16.27 21.86 1.94
C LYS A 34 -14.87 21.97 1.36
N VAL A 35 -14.18 20.85 1.12
CA VAL A 35 -12.87 20.80 0.48
C VAL A 35 -13.06 20.57 -1.01
N ARG A 36 -12.36 21.32 -1.85
CA ARG A 36 -12.49 21.32 -3.33
C ARG A 36 -12.52 19.91 -3.95
N HIS A 37 -11.72 18.99 -3.44
CA HIS A 37 -11.64 17.59 -3.91
C HIS A 37 -12.13 16.58 -2.88
N GLY A 38 -12.83 17.03 -1.83
CA GLY A 38 -13.27 16.17 -0.73
C GLY A 38 -14.71 15.67 -0.86
N ALA A 39 -15.46 16.06 -1.89
CA ALA A 39 -16.88 15.70 -2.03
C ALA A 39 -17.10 14.18 -2.13
N ARG A 40 -16.17 13.45 -2.74
CA ARG A 40 -16.14 11.98 -2.83
C ARG A 40 -14.99 11.41 -2.03
N SER A 41 -15.19 10.27 -1.39
CA SER A 41 -14.12 9.57 -0.69
C SER A 41 -13.17 8.86 -1.66
N ALA A 42 -11.99 8.45 -1.19
CA ALA A 42 -11.07 7.64 -2.00
C ALA A 42 -11.73 6.34 -2.46
N ARG A 43 -12.52 5.70 -1.59
CA ARG A 43 -13.35 4.53 -1.92
C ARG A 43 -14.24 4.76 -3.13
N GLU A 44 -14.99 5.86 -3.14
CA GLU A 44 -15.92 6.15 -4.24
C GLU A 44 -15.20 6.45 -5.54
N GLN A 45 -14.08 7.19 -5.48
CA GLN A 45 -13.31 7.54 -6.66
C GLN A 45 -12.75 6.27 -7.33
N VAL A 46 -12.13 5.39 -6.54
CA VAL A 46 -11.60 4.11 -7.02
C VAL A 46 -12.71 3.18 -7.53
N ALA A 47 -13.82 3.06 -6.79
CA ALA A 47 -14.93 2.18 -7.17
C ALA A 47 -15.60 2.64 -8.48
N ALA A 48 -15.83 3.94 -8.63
CA ALA A 48 -16.43 4.50 -9.85
C ALA A 48 -15.55 4.27 -11.07
N GLU A 49 -14.25 4.53 -10.94
CA GLU A 49 -13.31 4.37 -12.04
C GLU A 49 -13.08 2.90 -12.42
N LEU A 50 -12.97 2.02 -11.42
CA LEU A 50 -12.86 0.59 -11.70
C LEU A 50 -14.11 0.05 -12.40
N ALA A 51 -15.30 0.45 -11.97
CA ALA A 51 -16.54 0.05 -12.61
C ALA A 51 -16.63 0.54 -14.07
N ARG A 52 -16.09 1.73 -14.35
CA ARG A 52 -16.00 2.29 -15.71
C ARG A 52 -15.08 1.45 -16.59
N LEU A 53 -13.87 1.15 -16.11
CA LEU A 53 -12.86 0.37 -16.84
C LEU A 53 -13.31 -1.08 -17.07
N VAL A 54 -13.86 -1.74 -16.05
CA VAL A 54 -14.38 -3.12 -16.17
C VAL A 54 -15.54 -3.17 -17.17
N ARG A 55 -16.46 -2.20 -17.13
CA ARG A 55 -17.58 -2.16 -18.10
C ARG A 55 -17.08 -1.98 -19.54
N HIS A 56 -16.04 -1.18 -19.73
CA HIS A 56 -15.47 -0.95 -21.05
C HIS A 56 -14.75 -2.19 -21.57
N PHE A 57 -13.64 -2.58 -20.94
CA PHE A 57 -12.81 -3.66 -21.47
C PHE A 57 -13.49 -5.03 -21.39
N ARG A 58 -14.14 -5.38 -20.28
CA ARG A 58 -14.74 -6.71 -20.09
C ARG A 58 -16.13 -6.80 -20.72
N ASP A 59 -17.04 -5.91 -20.32
CA ASP A 59 -18.47 -6.09 -20.63
C ASP A 59 -18.81 -5.65 -22.06
N ARG A 60 -18.14 -4.62 -22.60
CA ARG A 60 -18.34 -4.13 -23.97
C ARG A 60 -17.41 -4.84 -24.96
N ASP A 61 -16.12 -4.87 -24.67
CA ASP A 61 -15.11 -5.32 -25.64
C ASP A 61 -14.75 -6.82 -25.49
N GLY A 62 -15.22 -7.47 -24.42
CA GLY A 62 -15.06 -8.92 -24.22
C GLY A 62 -13.65 -9.33 -23.78
N GLU A 63 -12.82 -8.39 -23.35
CA GLU A 63 -11.45 -8.63 -22.96
C GLU A 63 -11.33 -9.28 -21.57
N GLU A 64 -10.21 -9.99 -21.37
CA GLU A 64 -9.87 -10.53 -20.06
C GLU A 64 -9.27 -9.45 -19.16
N VAL A 65 -10.06 -8.95 -18.21
CA VAL A 65 -9.61 -7.95 -17.24
C VAL A 65 -9.07 -8.61 -15.97
N ARG A 66 -7.91 -8.12 -15.49
CA ARG A 66 -7.35 -8.45 -14.17
C ARG A 66 -6.98 -7.17 -13.43
N VAL A 67 -7.23 -7.12 -12.13
CA VAL A 67 -7.01 -5.91 -11.32
C VAL A 67 -5.94 -6.20 -10.27
N THR A 68 -4.90 -5.37 -10.23
CA THR A 68 -3.85 -5.45 -9.21
C THR A 68 -3.78 -4.17 -8.40
N PHE A 69 -3.98 -4.28 -7.10
CA PHE A 69 -3.76 -3.20 -6.15
C PHE A 69 -2.32 -3.27 -5.62
N THR A 70 -1.67 -2.12 -5.49
CA THR A 70 -0.33 -2.04 -4.92
C THR A 70 -0.20 -0.83 -4.02
N GLY A 71 0.72 -0.90 -3.08
CA GLY A 71 0.99 0.20 -2.19
C GLY A 71 2.08 -0.10 -1.18
N HIS A 72 2.74 0.96 -0.74
CA HIS A 72 3.77 0.92 0.29
C HIS A 72 3.23 1.48 1.61
N SER A 73 3.61 0.89 2.74
CA SER A 73 3.27 1.40 4.07
C SER A 73 1.75 1.58 4.23
N LEU A 74 1.29 2.79 4.59
CA LEU A 74 -0.12 3.18 4.59
C LEU A 74 -0.84 2.85 3.26
N GLY A 75 -0.20 3.11 2.12
CA GLY A 75 -0.75 2.78 0.81
C GLY A 75 -0.98 1.28 0.62
N GLY A 76 -0.14 0.43 1.21
CA GLY A 76 -0.33 -1.02 1.20
C GLY A 76 -1.53 -1.46 2.05
N ALA A 77 -1.79 -0.77 3.16
CA ALA A 77 -3.00 -1.00 3.95
C ALA A 77 -4.27 -0.62 3.16
N LEU A 78 -4.25 0.54 2.49
CA LEU A 78 -5.35 0.99 1.64
C LEU A 78 -5.56 0.07 0.41
N ALA A 79 -4.48 -0.44 -0.18
CA ALA A 79 -4.53 -1.41 -1.27
C ALA A 79 -5.29 -2.68 -0.90
N LEU A 80 -5.10 -3.20 0.32
CA LEU A 80 -5.84 -4.38 0.79
C LEU A 80 -7.33 -4.10 1.01
N ILE A 81 -7.67 -2.91 1.54
CA ILE A 81 -9.07 -2.50 1.70
C ILE A 81 -9.74 -2.37 0.33
N ALA A 82 -9.10 -1.68 -0.61
CA ALA A 82 -9.62 -1.48 -1.96
C ALA A 82 -9.72 -2.79 -2.75
N ALA A 83 -8.76 -3.71 -2.60
CA ALA A 83 -8.82 -5.02 -3.23
C ALA A 83 -10.04 -5.84 -2.76
N ARG A 84 -10.39 -5.75 -1.47
CA ARG A 84 -11.59 -6.41 -0.94
C ARG A 84 -12.86 -5.84 -1.56
N ASP A 85 -12.98 -4.52 -1.60
CA ASP A 85 -14.14 -3.85 -2.22
C ASP A 85 -14.28 -4.18 -3.70
N ALA A 86 -13.17 -4.15 -4.44
CA ALA A 86 -13.15 -4.47 -5.85
C ALA A 86 -13.60 -5.91 -6.13
N ALA A 87 -13.13 -6.87 -5.33
CA ALA A 87 -13.50 -8.28 -5.48
C ALA A 87 -14.99 -8.53 -5.17
N ALA A 88 -15.55 -7.80 -4.21
CA ALA A 88 -16.98 -7.85 -3.91
C ALA A 88 -17.83 -7.19 -5.01
N ALA A 89 -17.40 -6.03 -5.52
CA ALA A 89 -18.15 -5.28 -6.53
C ALA A 89 -18.09 -5.90 -7.95
N HIS A 90 -17.02 -6.65 -8.24
CA HIS A 90 -16.77 -7.21 -9.57
C HIS A 90 -16.51 -8.73 -9.51
N PRO A 91 -17.53 -9.54 -9.14
CA PRO A 91 -17.40 -10.98 -9.15
C PRO A 91 -16.98 -11.47 -10.54
N GLY A 92 -16.07 -12.44 -10.57
CA GLY A 92 -15.47 -12.99 -11.80
C GLY A 92 -14.27 -12.21 -12.35
N VAL A 93 -13.94 -11.02 -11.83
CA VAL A 93 -12.67 -10.34 -12.17
C VAL A 93 -11.57 -10.82 -11.21
N PRO A 94 -10.45 -11.39 -11.70
CA PRO A 94 -9.34 -11.74 -10.83
C PRO A 94 -8.71 -10.50 -10.19
N VAL A 95 -8.71 -10.47 -8.86
CA VAL A 95 -8.10 -9.38 -8.07
C VAL A 95 -6.85 -9.88 -7.35
N ALA A 96 -5.78 -9.10 -7.41
CA ALA A 96 -4.56 -9.32 -6.64
C ALA A 96 -4.15 -8.06 -5.87
N ALA A 97 -3.41 -8.24 -4.77
CA ALA A 97 -2.75 -7.18 -4.05
C ALA A 97 -1.27 -7.51 -3.82
N VAL A 98 -0.38 -6.63 -4.27
CA VAL A 98 1.06 -6.72 -3.98
C VAL A 98 1.44 -5.53 -3.11
N THR A 99 1.77 -5.78 -1.85
CA THR A 99 2.01 -4.71 -0.89
C THR A 99 3.46 -4.70 -0.42
N PHE A 100 3.99 -3.51 -0.16
CA PHE A 100 5.36 -3.31 0.28
C PHE A 100 5.36 -2.73 1.69
N SER A 101 5.91 -3.46 2.66
CA SER A 101 6.02 -3.00 4.04
C SER A 101 4.68 -2.56 4.67
N ALA A 102 3.57 -3.19 4.28
CA ALA A 102 2.25 -2.83 4.78
C ALA A 102 2.03 -3.30 6.23
N PRO A 103 1.39 -2.48 7.09
CA PRO A 103 0.97 -2.89 8.43
C PRO A 103 -0.21 -3.87 8.36
N ARG A 104 -0.57 -4.47 9.51
CA ARG A 104 -1.81 -5.27 9.59
C ARG A 104 -3.02 -4.34 9.46
N VAL A 105 -4.02 -4.77 8.69
CA VAL A 105 -5.16 -3.91 8.32
C VAL A 105 -6.41 -4.19 9.14
N GLY A 106 -6.75 -5.46 9.31
CA GLY A 106 -8.04 -5.87 9.86
C GLY A 106 -7.96 -7.16 10.65
N ASN A 107 -9.12 -7.63 11.11
CA ASN A 107 -9.24 -8.86 11.88
C ASN A 107 -9.30 -10.10 10.98
N ALA A 108 -9.41 -11.27 11.62
CA ALA A 108 -9.53 -12.54 10.90
C ALA A 108 -10.74 -12.60 9.95
N ALA A 109 -11.88 -12.02 10.33
CA ALA A 109 -13.05 -11.92 9.45
C ALA A 109 -12.75 -11.08 8.21
N PHE A 110 -12.05 -9.96 8.37
CA PHE A 110 -11.61 -9.16 7.23
C PHE A 110 -10.70 -9.94 6.26
N CYS A 111 -9.76 -10.71 6.82
CA CYS A 111 -8.85 -11.52 6.02
C CYS A 111 -9.57 -12.68 5.31
N ARG A 112 -10.56 -13.32 5.96
CA ARG A 112 -11.38 -14.36 5.34
C ARG A 112 -12.20 -13.83 4.16
N GLY A 113 -12.79 -12.63 4.29
CA GLY A 113 -13.56 -12.04 3.20
C GLY A 113 -12.74 -11.70 1.95
N LEU A 114 -11.42 -11.50 2.08
CA LEU A 114 -10.49 -11.43 0.93
C LEU A 114 -10.26 -12.81 0.31
N ALA A 115 -10.01 -13.82 1.16
CA ALA A 115 -9.69 -15.17 0.72
C ALA A 115 -10.88 -15.88 0.05
N SER A 116 -12.10 -15.74 0.59
CA SER A 116 -13.31 -16.36 0.05
C SER A 116 -13.65 -15.82 -1.35
N ARG A 117 -13.33 -14.55 -1.60
CA ARG A 117 -13.48 -13.89 -2.91
C ARG A 117 -12.30 -14.13 -3.86
N GLY A 118 -11.38 -15.01 -3.50
CA GLY A 118 -10.25 -15.40 -4.35
C GLY A 118 -9.19 -14.31 -4.54
N VAL A 119 -9.12 -13.31 -3.65
CA VAL A 119 -8.10 -12.25 -3.75
C VAL A 119 -6.72 -12.81 -3.44
N ARG A 120 -5.80 -12.72 -4.40
CA ARG A 120 -4.40 -13.14 -4.20
C ARG A 120 -3.60 -12.03 -3.56
N VAL A 121 -2.99 -12.28 -2.40
CA VAL A 121 -2.23 -11.26 -1.68
C VAL A 121 -0.77 -11.71 -1.52
N LEU A 122 0.16 -10.87 -2.00
CA LEU A 122 1.59 -10.98 -1.76
C LEU A 122 2.07 -9.79 -0.92
N ARG A 123 2.76 -10.08 0.18
CA ARG A 123 3.32 -9.10 1.10
C ARG A 123 4.83 -9.14 1.02
N VAL A 124 5.41 -8.11 0.40
CA VAL A 124 6.85 -7.91 0.36
C VAL A 124 7.28 -7.15 1.61
N VAL A 125 8.10 -7.76 2.46
CA VAL A 125 8.53 -7.18 3.73
C VAL A 125 10.05 -7.15 3.82
N VAL A 126 10.60 -6.11 4.44
CA VAL A 126 12.04 -6.03 4.71
C VAL A 126 12.28 -6.47 6.16
N ARG A 127 13.23 -7.38 6.36
CA ARG A 127 13.64 -7.85 7.68
C ARG A 127 14.11 -6.65 8.51
N ARG A 128 13.64 -6.57 9.76
CA ARG A 128 13.85 -5.45 10.71
C ARG A 128 13.05 -4.18 10.39
N ASP A 129 12.24 -4.15 9.33
CA ASP A 129 11.18 -3.16 9.22
C ASP A 129 10.11 -3.44 10.30
N VAL A 130 9.82 -2.43 11.10
CA VAL A 130 8.86 -2.52 12.21
C VAL A 130 7.41 -2.34 11.73
N VAL A 131 7.18 -1.70 10.58
CA VAL A 131 5.83 -1.35 10.13
C VAL A 131 4.97 -2.59 9.85
N PRO A 132 5.47 -3.65 9.19
CA PRO A 132 4.71 -4.89 9.05
C PRO A 132 4.35 -5.59 10.36
N THR A 133 4.96 -5.20 11.49
CA THR A 133 4.68 -5.78 12.80
C THR A 133 3.61 -5.01 13.58
N VAL A 134 3.21 -3.83 13.10
CA VAL A 134 2.20 -3.01 13.77
C VAL A 134 0.77 -3.35 13.32
N PRO A 135 -0.23 -3.23 14.23
CA PRO A 135 -0.08 -2.96 15.66
C PRO A 135 0.56 -4.14 16.41
N VAL A 136 1.50 -3.87 17.33
CA VAL A 136 2.40 -4.86 17.94
C VAL A 136 1.63 -5.88 18.77
N VAL A 137 1.74 -7.15 18.41
CA VAL A 137 1.20 -8.27 19.19
C VAL A 137 2.31 -8.85 20.06
N PRO A 138 2.19 -8.88 21.40
CA PRO A 138 3.09 -9.66 22.22
C PRO A 138 2.96 -11.15 21.84
N ARG A 139 4.08 -11.78 21.48
CA ARG A 139 4.15 -13.18 20.99
C ARG A 139 3.48 -14.19 21.95
N ALA A 140 3.50 -13.92 23.25
CA ALA A 140 2.84 -14.73 24.28
C ALA A 140 1.29 -14.75 24.20
N VAL A 141 0.67 -13.82 23.48
CA VAL A 141 -0.79 -13.71 23.35
C VAL A 141 -1.32 -14.44 22.11
N VAL A 142 -0.48 -14.67 21.09
CA VAL A 142 -0.87 -15.39 19.86
C VAL A 142 -1.09 -16.88 20.13
N ASP A 143 -0.32 -17.46 21.05
CA ASP A 143 -0.35 -18.89 21.36
C ASP A 143 -1.34 -19.23 22.50
N ALA A 144 -2.08 -18.25 23.04
CA ALA A 144 -3.00 -18.45 24.16
C ALA A 144 -4.42 -18.84 23.69
N PRO A 145 -5.06 -19.87 24.26
CA PRO A 145 -6.45 -20.21 23.96
C PRO A 145 -7.36 -19.03 24.36
N VAL A 146 -8.12 -18.50 23.39
CA VAL A 146 -9.00 -17.35 23.58
C VAL A 146 -10.15 -17.74 24.52
N SER A 147 -9.98 -17.46 25.80
CA SER A 147 -11.06 -17.61 26.77
C SER A 147 -12.03 -16.42 26.69
N THR A 148 -13.32 -16.73 26.74
CA THR A 148 -14.48 -15.83 26.77
C THR A 148 -14.37 -14.61 27.73
N PRO A 149 -13.63 -14.67 28.87
CA PRO A 149 -13.48 -13.51 29.76
C PRO A 149 -12.67 -12.34 29.15
N LEU A 150 -11.73 -12.62 28.25
CA LEU A 150 -10.90 -11.60 27.63
C LEU A 150 -11.72 -10.72 26.66
N ALA A 151 -12.69 -11.33 25.96
CA ALA A 151 -13.62 -10.64 25.07
C ALA A 151 -14.49 -9.59 25.78
N LYS A 152 -14.98 -9.90 26.99
CA LYS A 152 -15.79 -8.97 27.81
C LYS A 152 -15.00 -7.75 28.31
N LEU A 153 -13.68 -7.89 28.48
CA LEU A 153 -12.83 -6.78 28.92
C LEU A 153 -12.59 -5.76 27.78
N TRP A 154 -12.76 -6.15 26.52
CA TRP A 154 -12.49 -5.29 25.36
C TRP A 154 -13.64 -4.34 25.01
N GLU A 155 -14.87 -4.68 25.38
CA GLU A 155 -15.98 -3.70 25.33
C GLU A 155 -15.73 -2.51 26.26
N ILE A 156 -15.03 -2.73 27.39
CA ILE A 156 -14.77 -1.69 28.40
C ILE A 156 -13.64 -0.74 27.99
N ALA A 157 -12.64 -1.22 27.22
CA ALA A 157 -11.44 -0.44 26.88
C ALA A 157 -11.54 0.38 25.58
N GLY A 158 -12.61 0.21 24.79
CA GLY A 158 -12.90 1.01 23.59
C GLY A 158 -11.90 0.87 22.42
N ARG A 159 -10.88 0.00 22.53
CA ARG A 159 -9.93 -0.30 21.45
C ARG A 159 -9.64 -1.81 21.41
N PRO A 160 -9.77 -2.46 20.24
CA PRO A 160 -9.42 -3.86 20.12
C PRO A 160 -7.91 -4.03 20.32
N PRO A 161 -7.49 -5.05 21.05
CA PRO A 161 -6.09 -5.32 21.31
C PRO A 161 -5.34 -5.70 20.04
N ALA A 162 -4.02 -5.50 20.03
CA ALA A 162 -3.21 -5.68 18.82
C ALA A 162 -3.31 -7.07 18.20
N TRP A 163 -3.50 -8.13 18.98
CA TRP A 163 -3.64 -9.52 18.47
C TRP A 163 -4.90 -9.72 17.65
N ALA A 164 -5.90 -8.82 17.77
CA ALA A 164 -7.08 -8.84 16.92
C ALA A 164 -6.76 -8.52 15.46
N TYR A 165 -5.59 -7.92 15.18
CA TYR A 165 -5.12 -7.64 13.82
C TYR A 165 -4.36 -8.85 13.28
N VAL A 166 -4.72 -9.29 12.08
CA VAL A 166 -4.13 -10.46 11.43
C VAL A 166 -3.62 -10.05 10.05
N HIS A 167 -2.60 -10.75 9.57
CA HIS A 167 -2.10 -10.60 8.21
C HIS A 167 -2.84 -11.54 7.25
N VAL A 168 -2.90 -11.16 5.98
CA VAL A 168 -3.49 -11.96 4.89
C VAL A 168 -2.47 -12.12 3.77
N GLY A 169 -2.48 -13.28 3.10
CA GLY A 169 -1.62 -13.57 1.96
C GLY A 169 -0.23 -14.10 2.31
N ASP A 170 0.52 -14.39 1.24
CA ASP A 170 1.86 -14.94 1.29
C ASP A 170 2.89 -13.85 1.58
N VAL A 171 4.00 -14.22 2.22
CA VAL A 171 5.07 -13.29 2.61
C VAL A 171 6.33 -13.57 1.80
N LEU A 172 6.84 -12.52 1.16
CA LEU A 172 8.19 -12.47 0.60
C LEU A 172 9.06 -11.60 1.52
N GLU A 173 9.90 -12.24 2.34
CA GLU A 173 10.84 -11.54 3.21
C GLU A 173 12.16 -11.25 2.49
N LEU A 174 12.57 -9.99 2.52
CA LEU A 174 13.81 -9.46 1.99
C LEU A 174 14.75 -9.08 3.13
N ASP A 175 16.07 -9.14 2.91
CA ASP A 175 17.04 -8.82 3.96
C ASP A 175 18.13 -7.88 3.42
N VAL A 176 18.28 -6.73 4.07
CA VAL A 176 19.29 -5.71 3.76
C VAL A 176 20.71 -6.28 3.78
N ALA A 177 20.95 -7.34 4.56
CA ALA A 177 22.24 -8.01 4.65
C ALA A 177 22.64 -8.76 3.38
N ARG A 178 21.69 -9.00 2.46
CA ARG A 178 21.99 -9.67 1.19
C ARG A 178 22.64 -8.76 0.19
N SER A 179 22.31 -7.46 0.19
CA SER A 179 22.84 -6.52 -0.80
C SER A 179 24.25 -6.05 -0.44
N PRO A 180 25.25 -6.19 -1.34
CA PRO A 180 26.60 -5.68 -1.12
C PRO A 180 26.69 -4.15 -1.24
N PHE A 181 25.59 -3.48 -1.59
CA PHE A 181 25.50 -2.03 -1.81
C PHE A 181 24.94 -1.28 -0.60
N LEU A 182 24.30 -1.97 0.35
CA LEU A 182 23.60 -1.35 1.47
C LEU A 182 24.44 -1.34 2.75
N LYS A 183 24.28 -0.29 3.53
CA LYS A 183 24.78 -0.18 4.91
C LYS A 183 24.09 -1.24 5.78
N GLN A 184 24.87 -1.82 6.69
CA GLN A 184 24.43 -2.87 7.61
C GLN A 184 24.05 -2.34 9.01
N GLY A 185 24.16 -1.03 9.20
CA GLY A 185 23.78 -0.35 10.43
C GLY A 185 22.27 -0.40 10.69
N TYR A 186 21.88 -0.12 11.93
CA TYR A 186 20.47 -0.04 12.30
C TYR A 186 19.85 1.27 11.79
N ASP A 187 18.98 1.19 10.79
CA ASP A 187 18.26 2.33 10.22
C ASP A 187 16.80 1.94 9.93
N VAL A 188 15.91 2.23 10.87
CA VAL A 188 14.49 1.87 10.77
C VAL A 188 13.81 2.56 9.57
N LEU A 189 14.16 3.81 9.30
CA LEU A 189 13.58 4.55 8.17
C LEU A 189 14.10 3.99 6.84
N GLY A 190 15.39 3.65 6.79
CA GLY A 190 16.02 3.00 5.65
C GLY A 190 15.49 1.60 5.36
N PHE A 191 15.17 0.81 6.39
CA PHE A 191 14.53 -0.51 6.25
C PHE A 191 13.09 -0.39 5.74
N HIS A 192 12.39 0.66 6.15
CA HIS A 192 11.02 0.92 5.71
C HIS A 192 10.94 1.62 4.34
N ASN A 193 12.04 2.16 3.82
CA ASN A 193 12.06 2.89 2.55
C ASN A 193 11.70 1.99 1.35
N LEU A 194 10.76 2.44 0.52
CA LEU A 194 10.30 1.70 -0.67
C LEU A 194 11.44 1.40 -1.64
N GLU A 195 12.32 2.38 -1.89
CA GLU A 195 13.41 2.19 -2.86
C GLU A 195 14.44 1.15 -2.37
N THR A 196 14.62 1.03 -1.05
CA THR A 196 15.41 -0.06 -0.43
C THR A 196 14.73 -1.41 -0.68
N CYS A 197 13.42 -1.49 -0.48
CA CYS A 197 12.65 -2.72 -0.72
C CYS A 197 12.71 -3.15 -2.20
N LEU A 198 12.51 -2.22 -3.13
CA LEU A 198 12.59 -2.49 -4.57
C LEU A 198 14.01 -2.87 -5.02
N HIS A 199 15.05 -2.27 -4.44
CA HIS A 199 16.44 -2.68 -4.66
C HIS A 199 16.68 -4.12 -4.22
N LEU A 200 16.22 -4.48 -3.03
CA LEU A 200 16.34 -5.83 -2.49
C LEU A 200 15.55 -6.84 -3.33
N LEU A 201 14.33 -6.49 -3.73
CA LEU A 201 13.49 -7.34 -4.58
C LEU A 201 14.13 -7.56 -5.94
N HIS A 202 14.70 -6.51 -6.55
CA HIS A 202 15.32 -6.62 -7.87
C HIS A 202 16.54 -7.56 -7.87
N GLY A 203 17.32 -7.57 -6.79
CA GLY A 203 18.44 -8.52 -6.64
C GLY A 203 18.08 -9.83 -5.94
N TYR A 204 16.82 -10.06 -5.59
CA TYR A 204 16.38 -11.27 -4.92
C TYR A 204 16.37 -12.45 -5.91
N GLN A 205 16.98 -13.57 -5.52
CA GLN A 205 16.93 -14.83 -6.27
C GLN A 205 16.19 -15.92 -5.50
N SER A 206 16.51 -16.06 -4.21
CA SER A 206 15.84 -16.98 -3.28
C SER A 206 16.17 -16.57 -1.84
N ALA A 207 15.47 -17.17 -0.86
CA ALA A 207 15.67 -16.85 0.55
C ALA A 207 17.08 -17.17 1.08
N ALA A 208 17.71 -18.22 0.53
CA ALA A 208 19.07 -18.64 0.88
C ALA A 208 20.13 -18.16 -0.12
N GLY A 209 19.70 -17.63 -1.27
CA GLY A 209 20.57 -17.22 -2.36
C GLY A 209 21.35 -15.94 -2.07
N GLU A 210 22.37 -15.72 -2.88
CA GLU A 210 23.10 -14.47 -2.90
C GLU A 210 22.29 -13.38 -3.62
N PHE A 211 22.65 -12.13 -3.37
CA PHE A 211 22.10 -11.02 -4.13
C PHE A 211 22.63 -11.08 -5.56
N ARG A 212 21.72 -10.99 -6.52
CA ARG A 212 22.04 -11.12 -7.95
C ARG A 212 23.12 -10.12 -8.37
N GLY A 213 24.24 -10.61 -8.91
CA GLY A 213 25.42 -9.80 -9.23
C GLY A 213 25.25 -8.80 -10.38
N ASP A 214 24.35 -9.07 -11.34
CA ASP A 214 24.05 -8.18 -12.47
C ASP A 214 22.86 -7.24 -12.22
N ALA A 215 22.31 -7.22 -11.01
CA ALA A 215 21.12 -6.44 -10.67
C ALA A 215 21.25 -4.93 -10.97
N GLN A 216 22.46 -4.38 -11.01
CA GLN A 216 22.66 -2.97 -11.35
C GLN A 216 22.35 -2.65 -12.82
N GLN A 217 22.27 -3.65 -13.71
CA GLN A 217 21.98 -3.44 -15.13
C GLN A 217 20.49 -3.16 -15.38
N GLY A 218 19.60 -3.58 -14.49
CA GLY A 218 18.15 -3.37 -14.61
C GLY A 218 17.58 -2.29 -13.68
N ARG A 219 18.34 -1.85 -12.67
CA ARG A 219 17.90 -0.84 -11.71
C ARG A 219 19.09 -0.12 -11.09
N ASP A 220 19.12 1.21 -11.23
CA ASP A 220 20.17 2.02 -10.64
C ASP A 220 20.10 2.00 -9.10
N VAL A 221 21.23 1.72 -8.46
CA VAL A 221 21.35 1.69 -7.01
C VAL A 221 21.12 3.07 -6.39
N ALA A 222 21.37 4.15 -7.14
CA ALA A 222 21.21 5.52 -6.67
C ALA A 222 19.79 5.82 -6.18
N LEU A 223 18.78 5.13 -6.74
CA LEU A 223 17.38 5.25 -6.34
C LEU A 223 17.16 4.94 -4.86
N VAL A 224 17.96 4.05 -4.26
CA VAL A 224 17.86 3.74 -2.82
C VAL A 224 17.95 5.00 -1.97
N ASN A 225 18.86 5.92 -2.32
CA ASN A 225 19.11 7.15 -1.57
C ASN A 225 18.14 8.29 -1.93
N LYS A 226 17.11 8.05 -2.76
CA LYS A 226 16.08 9.04 -3.10
C LYS A 226 15.51 9.69 -1.82
N ALA A 227 15.10 8.86 -0.85
CA ALA A 227 14.57 9.29 0.45
C ALA A 227 15.28 8.63 1.65
N SER A 228 16.51 8.14 1.46
CA SER A 228 17.29 7.48 2.51
C SER A 228 18.80 7.75 2.36
N ASN A 229 19.61 7.18 3.25
CA ASN A 229 21.06 7.14 3.10
C ASN A 229 21.61 5.72 3.34
N MET A 230 20.91 4.76 2.73
CA MET A 230 21.18 3.34 2.92
C MET A 230 22.33 2.82 2.06
N LEU A 231 22.79 3.54 1.04
CA LEU A 231 23.93 3.10 0.21
C LEU A 231 25.27 3.28 0.91
N LEU A 232 26.19 2.33 0.74
CA LEU A 232 27.56 2.43 1.27
C LEU A 232 28.27 3.71 0.78
N ASP A 233 28.96 4.43 1.67
CA ASP A 233 29.57 5.73 1.37
C ASP A 233 30.61 5.65 0.23
N LYS A 234 31.25 4.49 0.05
CA LYS A 234 32.19 4.23 -1.07
C LYS A 234 31.55 4.39 -2.46
N LEU A 235 30.22 4.28 -2.57
CA LEU A 235 29.48 4.46 -3.81
C LEU A 235 29.32 5.94 -4.20
N ARG A 236 29.63 6.87 -3.29
CA ARG A 236 29.61 8.33 -3.51
C ARG A 236 28.27 8.89 -4.02
N VAL A 237 27.17 8.20 -3.74
CA VAL A 237 25.82 8.69 -3.99
C VAL A 237 25.35 9.47 -2.77
N PRO A 238 24.97 10.76 -2.88
CA PRO A 238 24.45 11.52 -1.75
C PRO A 238 23.20 10.86 -1.16
N GLY A 239 23.03 10.94 0.16
CA GLY A 239 21.79 10.54 0.83
C GLY A 239 20.70 11.59 0.66
N TRP A 240 19.43 11.18 0.68
CA TRP A 240 18.24 12.04 0.57
C TRP A 240 18.33 13.04 -0.59
N TRP A 241 18.81 12.58 -1.73
CA TRP A 241 19.12 13.47 -2.85
C TRP A 241 17.87 13.97 -3.58
N TYR A 242 16.73 13.29 -3.42
CA TYR A 242 15.54 13.62 -4.21
C TYR A 242 14.92 14.93 -3.78
N GLU A 243 14.90 15.84 -4.73
CA GLU A 243 14.15 17.07 -4.69
C GLU A 243 13.18 17.03 -5.88
N PRO A 244 11.85 17.06 -5.67
CA PRO A 244 10.86 16.89 -6.74
C PRO A 244 11.00 17.92 -7.86
N THR A 245 11.46 19.13 -7.50
CA THR A 245 11.63 20.25 -8.41
C THR A 245 12.95 20.95 -8.11
N ALA A 246 13.67 21.35 -9.16
CA ALA A 246 14.92 22.08 -9.00
C ALA A 246 14.72 23.32 -8.10
N ASN A 247 15.68 23.57 -7.21
CA ASN A 247 15.64 24.68 -6.25
C ASN A 247 14.38 24.68 -5.37
N ARG A 248 13.82 23.51 -5.05
CA ARG A 248 12.58 23.36 -4.28
C ARG A 248 11.37 24.06 -4.91
N GLY A 249 11.36 24.16 -6.24
CA GLY A 249 10.28 24.78 -7.01
C GLY A 249 10.39 26.29 -7.13
N MET A 250 11.48 26.89 -6.66
CA MET A 250 11.73 28.31 -6.89
C MET A 250 12.18 28.53 -8.34
N VAL A 251 11.59 29.52 -9.00
CA VAL A 251 11.92 29.93 -10.37
C VAL A 251 12.16 31.43 -10.43
N ARG A 252 12.98 31.90 -11.39
CA ARG A 252 13.17 33.34 -11.62
C ARG A 252 12.11 33.85 -12.58
N ASN A 253 11.36 34.87 -12.18
CA ASN A 253 10.40 35.52 -13.06
C ASN A 253 11.07 36.52 -14.02
N ALA A 254 10.29 37.13 -14.92
CA ALA A 254 10.79 38.10 -15.91
C ALA A 254 11.45 39.36 -15.31
N LEU A 255 11.17 39.66 -14.04
CA LEU A 255 11.79 40.77 -13.30
C LEU A 255 13.10 40.35 -12.60
N GLY A 256 13.52 39.09 -12.76
CA GLY A 256 14.70 38.52 -12.11
C GLY A 256 14.51 38.13 -10.64
N LEU A 257 13.27 38.18 -10.13
CA LEU A 257 12.95 37.81 -8.74
C LEU A 257 12.72 36.30 -8.64
N TRP A 258 13.19 35.70 -7.54
CA TRP A 258 12.88 34.31 -7.21
C TRP A 258 11.47 34.24 -6.62
N VAL A 259 10.61 33.46 -7.27
CA VAL A 259 9.21 33.24 -6.88
C VAL A 259 8.92 31.75 -6.82
N MET A 260 7.85 31.36 -6.11
CA MET A 260 7.37 30.00 -6.16
C MET A 260 6.82 29.72 -7.56
N GLY A 261 7.33 28.68 -8.21
CA GLY A 261 6.79 28.21 -9.48
C GLY A 261 5.34 27.74 -9.32
N GLU A 262 4.56 27.88 -10.38
CA GLU A 262 3.26 27.23 -10.45
C GLU A 262 3.47 25.72 -10.54
N ARG A 263 2.50 24.94 -10.02
CA ARG A 263 2.50 23.49 -10.25
C ARG A 263 2.25 23.22 -11.72
N GLU A 264 2.89 22.19 -12.25
CA GLU A 264 2.56 21.70 -13.58
C GLU A 264 1.07 21.33 -13.63
N PRO A 265 0.36 21.63 -14.74
CA PRO A 265 -1.08 21.39 -14.84
C PRO A 265 -1.47 19.93 -14.54
N GLU A 266 -0.63 18.97 -14.89
CA GLU A 266 -0.80 17.54 -14.63
C GLU A 266 -0.69 17.16 -13.14
N ASP A 267 0.01 17.94 -12.33
CA ASP A 267 0.12 17.74 -10.87
C ASP A 267 -1.04 18.38 -10.10
N LEU A 268 -1.91 19.13 -10.79
CA LEU A 268 -3.07 19.74 -10.16
C LEU A 268 -4.17 18.69 -10.04
N PRO A 269 -4.76 18.48 -8.84
CA PRO A 269 -5.89 17.59 -8.71
C PRO A 269 -7.05 18.10 -9.57
N VAL A 270 -7.48 17.30 -10.54
CA VAL A 270 -8.62 17.62 -11.40
C VAL A 270 -9.87 16.94 -10.82
N PRO A 271 -10.99 17.65 -10.64
CA PRO A 271 -12.25 17.01 -10.30
C PRO A 271 -12.68 16.10 -11.47
N ASP A 272 -12.99 14.84 -11.20
CA ASP A 272 -13.37 13.87 -12.24
C ASP A 272 -12.29 13.67 -13.30
N ASP A 273 -11.04 13.49 -12.86
CA ASP A 273 -9.93 13.06 -13.71
C ASP A 273 -10.18 11.65 -14.25
N GLN A 274 -10.99 11.57 -15.31
CA GLN A 274 -11.22 10.36 -16.07
C GLN A 274 -10.24 10.38 -17.23
N LEU A 275 -9.26 9.48 -17.19
CA LEU A 275 -8.43 9.19 -18.36
C LEU A 275 -9.35 8.93 -19.55
N HIS A 276 -9.11 9.67 -20.64
CA HIS A 276 -9.86 9.51 -21.87
C HIS A 276 -9.67 8.07 -22.35
N LEU A 277 -10.76 7.32 -22.55
CA LEU A 277 -10.67 5.91 -22.98
C LEU A 277 -9.91 5.75 -24.29
N SER A 278 -9.97 6.77 -25.16
CA SER A 278 -9.20 6.83 -26.40
C SER A 278 -7.68 6.86 -26.20
N GLU A 279 -7.20 7.19 -25.00
CA GLU A 279 -5.77 7.09 -24.65
C GLU A 279 -5.38 5.68 -24.19
N LEU A 280 -6.37 4.79 -24.00
CA LEU A 280 -6.19 3.40 -23.59
C LEU A 280 -6.51 2.40 -24.73
N GLU A 281 -7.11 2.89 -25.83
CA GLU A 281 -7.34 2.15 -27.07
C GLU A 281 -6.08 2.30 -27.95
N ASP A 282 -5.17 1.32 -27.91
CA ASP A 282 -4.01 1.19 -28.83
C ASP A 282 -4.43 0.71 -30.24
#